data_AF-A0A2T0FHL2-F1
#
_entry.id   AF-A0A2T0FHL2-F1
#
_cell.length_a   1.000
_cell.length_b   1.000
_cell.length_c   1.000
_cell.angle_alpha   90.00
_cell.angle_beta   90.00
_cell.angle_gamma   90.00
#
_symmetry.space_group_name_H-M   'P 1'
#
loop_
_entity.id
_entity.type
_entity.pdbx_description
1 polymer ?
#
loop_
_entity_poly.entity_id
_entity_poly.type
_entity_poly.pdbx_seq_one_letter_code
_entity_poly.pdbx_strand_id
1 'polypeptide(L)'
;MIKRFFSVSSSPAREFAHIMRRRVKAPREVNVGDPHSKIYRNSPEVPPYPYGKATFYKQSNRGLYGGKVLQFGHQISDYGNKHVRVFRLNVQKVSLWSEILQRNVPIRVVTSVLKTITREGGLDNYLLKDKAARIKELGPAGWALRYEVLKKLEQVERTAPKPIGEIDGKPLYAKVQRNGVEYGVVVGKTRLLKELHTAENYPSTLKAFMNDHQNASIDDILTKLANHTDINPYIVAL
;
A
#
# COMPACT_ATOMS: atom_id res chain seq x y z
N MET A 1 -53.83 -0.95 28.67
CA MET A 1 -52.44 -1.47 28.59
C MET A 1 -51.89 -1.10 27.21
N ILE A 2 -51.10 -0.02 27.11
CA ILE A 2 -50.55 0.47 25.84
C ILE A 2 -49.36 -0.43 25.46
N LYS A 3 -49.55 -1.33 24.49
CA LYS A 3 -48.45 -2.12 23.92
C LYS A 3 -47.52 -1.18 23.17
N ARG A 4 -46.37 -0.86 23.76
CA ARG A 4 -45.28 -0.18 23.05
C ARG A 4 -44.73 -1.15 22.00
N PHE A 5 -45.07 -0.92 20.73
CA PHE A 5 -44.37 -1.55 19.61
C PHE A 5 -42.98 -0.94 19.54
N PHE A 6 -41.95 -1.70 19.93
CA PHE A 6 -40.58 -1.37 19.60
C PHE A 6 -40.41 -1.57 18.10
N SER A 7 -40.52 -0.50 17.31
CA SER A 7 -40.08 -0.52 15.93
C SER A 7 -38.57 -0.67 15.94
N VAL A 8 -38.06 -1.84 15.54
CA VAL A 8 -36.67 -2.02 15.16
C VAL A 8 -36.50 -1.36 13.79
N SER A 9 -36.53 -0.02 13.75
CA SER A 9 -36.03 0.67 12.57
C SER A 9 -34.53 0.39 12.53
N SER A 10 -34.09 -0.39 11.54
CA SER A 10 -32.67 -0.49 11.25
C SER A 10 -32.20 0.94 10.98
N SER A 11 -31.42 1.51 11.90
CA SER A 11 -30.84 2.83 11.71
C SER A 11 -30.17 2.83 10.32
N PRO A 12 -30.54 3.73 9.39
CA PRO A 12 -30.05 3.64 8.03
C PRO A 12 -28.53 3.60 8.08
N ALA A 13 -27.96 2.59 7.43
CA ALA A 13 -26.52 2.45 7.33
C ALA A 13 -25.95 3.79 6.86
N ARG A 14 -24.88 4.23 7.50
CA ARG A 14 -24.27 5.52 7.22
C ARG A 14 -23.95 5.65 5.73
N GLU A 15 -24.70 6.50 5.04
CA GLU A 15 -24.60 6.59 3.58
C GLU A 15 -23.37 7.39 3.14
N PHE A 16 -22.49 6.73 2.39
CA PHE A 16 -21.31 7.36 1.77
C PHE A 16 -21.65 8.00 0.42
N ALA A 17 -22.88 8.50 0.22
CA ALA A 17 -23.37 9.00 -1.05
C ALA A 17 -22.45 10.08 -1.66
N HIS A 18 -21.97 11.02 -0.84
CA HIS A 18 -21.05 12.09 -1.27
C HIS A 18 -19.65 11.61 -1.69
N ILE A 19 -19.28 10.37 -1.35
CA ILE A 19 -18.03 9.71 -1.73
C ILE A 19 -18.27 8.87 -2.98
N MET A 20 -19.34 8.07 -2.98
CA MET A 20 -19.67 7.13 -4.05
C MET A 20 -20.12 7.84 -5.33
N ARG A 21 -20.72 9.03 -5.24
CA ARG A 21 -21.10 9.84 -6.42
C ARG A 21 -19.92 10.46 -7.16
N ARG A 22 -18.69 10.37 -6.63
CA ARG A 22 -17.50 10.96 -7.26
C ARG A 22 -17.10 10.11 -8.46
N ARG A 23 -16.84 10.77 -9.59
CA ARG A 23 -16.33 10.12 -10.80
C ARG A 23 -14.85 10.45 -10.94
N VAL A 24 -14.03 9.42 -11.12
CA VAL A 24 -12.59 9.54 -11.40
C VAL A 24 -12.36 9.12 -12.83
N LYS A 25 -11.57 9.89 -13.57
CA LYS A 25 -11.17 9.50 -14.92
C LYS A 25 -10.27 8.26 -14.83
N ALA A 26 -10.58 7.22 -15.59
CA ALA A 26 -9.76 6.02 -15.66
C ALA A 26 -8.32 6.40 -16.10
N PRO A 27 -7.28 5.77 -15.52
CA PRO A 27 -5.91 6.00 -15.95
C PRO A 27 -5.76 5.60 -17.42
N ARG A 28 -4.92 6.33 -18.16
CA ARG A 28 -4.57 5.96 -19.54
C ARG A 28 -3.64 4.75 -19.49
N GLU A 29 -3.97 3.71 -20.24
CA GLU A 29 -3.08 2.56 -20.41
C GLU A 29 -1.89 2.96 -21.29
N VAL A 30 -0.67 2.65 -20.82
CA VAL A 30 0.59 2.92 -21.51
C VAL A 30 1.21 1.58 -21.86
N ASN A 31 1.41 1.33 -23.15
CA ASN A 31 2.02 0.12 -23.67
C ASN A 31 3.49 0.37 -24.02
N VAL A 32 4.27 -0.71 -24.06
CA VAL A 32 5.68 -0.65 -24.51
C VAL A 32 5.68 -0.21 -25.98
N GLY A 33 6.45 0.84 -26.29
CA GLY A 33 6.54 1.42 -27.64
C GLY A 33 5.65 2.65 -27.88
N ASP A 34 4.77 3.02 -26.95
CA ASP A 34 4.03 4.28 -27.03
C ASP A 34 4.98 5.50 -27.01
N PRO A 35 4.60 6.63 -27.62
CA PRO A 35 5.42 7.84 -27.60
C PRO A 35 5.58 8.38 -26.18
N HIS A 36 6.74 8.96 -25.89
CA HIS A 36 7.07 9.52 -24.57
C HIS A 36 6.04 10.57 -24.09
N SER A 37 5.36 11.27 -25.01
CA SER A 37 4.30 12.23 -24.69
C SER A 37 3.10 11.64 -23.94
N LYS A 38 2.87 10.32 -24.04
CA LYS A 38 1.80 9.62 -23.32
C LYS A 38 2.16 9.36 -21.85
N ILE A 39 3.45 9.45 -21.51
CA ILE A 39 4.00 9.14 -20.20
C ILE A 39 4.12 10.42 -19.38
N TYR A 40 3.69 10.38 -18.13
CA TYR A 40 3.92 11.49 -17.20
C TYR A 40 5.39 11.54 -16.81
N ARG A 41 5.97 12.75 -16.74
CA ARG A 41 7.37 12.94 -16.34
C ARG A 41 7.70 12.31 -14.98
N ASN A 42 6.79 12.45 -14.01
CA ASN A 42 6.91 11.82 -12.70
C ASN A 42 5.73 10.86 -12.50
N SER A 43 6.03 9.61 -12.15
CA SER A 43 4.99 8.64 -11.80
C SER A 43 4.47 8.91 -10.38
N PRO A 44 3.15 8.82 -10.13
CA PRO A 44 2.63 8.97 -8.77
C PRO A 44 3.15 7.84 -7.87
N GLU A 45 3.70 8.19 -6.71
CA GLU A 45 4.26 7.21 -5.76
C GLU A 45 3.20 6.30 -5.13
N VAL A 46 1.97 6.83 -5.01
CA VAL A 46 0.83 6.19 -4.36
C VAL A 46 -0.20 5.84 -5.44
N PRO A 47 -0.80 4.62 -5.40
CA PRO A 47 -1.87 4.25 -6.31
C PRO A 47 -3.07 5.21 -6.20
N PRO A 48 -3.78 5.47 -7.31
CA PRO A 48 -4.94 6.35 -7.28
C PRO A 48 -6.02 5.79 -6.36
N TYR A 49 -6.51 6.63 -5.44
CA TYR A 49 -7.61 6.26 -4.55
C TYR A 49 -8.91 6.01 -5.35
N PRO A 50 -9.63 4.88 -5.17
CA PRO A 50 -10.76 4.51 -6.03
C PRO A 50 -11.86 5.57 -6.15
N TYR A 51 -12.15 6.30 -5.07
CA TYR A 51 -13.20 7.33 -5.05
C TYR A 51 -12.70 8.75 -5.33
N GLY A 52 -11.40 8.90 -5.61
CA GLY A 52 -10.77 10.19 -5.89
C GLY A 52 -10.77 11.19 -4.73
N LYS A 53 -10.22 12.38 -4.99
CA LYS A 53 -10.17 13.47 -4.02
C LYS A 53 -11.56 14.08 -3.82
N ALA A 54 -11.86 14.50 -2.59
CA ALA A 54 -13.10 15.21 -2.29
C ALA A 54 -13.09 16.60 -2.96
N THR A 55 -14.10 16.86 -3.79
CA THR A 55 -14.38 18.18 -4.38
C THR A 55 -15.05 19.10 -3.37
N PHE A 56 -16.00 18.56 -2.61
CA PHE A 56 -16.66 19.22 -1.48
C PHE A 56 -15.90 18.97 -0.18
N TYR A 57 -15.83 19.98 0.70
CA TYR A 57 -15.05 19.95 1.94
C TYR A 57 -13.59 19.47 1.76
N LYS A 58 -12.81 20.19 0.94
CA LYS A 58 -11.42 19.85 0.56
C LYS A 58 -10.47 19.68 1.75
N GLN A 59 -10.79 20.28 2.90
CA GLN A 59 -10.07 20.07 4.16
C GLN A 59 -9.97 18.58 4.52
N SER A 60 -11.03 17.80 4.23
CA SER A 60 -11.06 16.36 4.52
C SER A 60 -10.01 15.55 3.76
N ASN A 61 -9.50 16.06 2.63
CA ASN A 61 -8.48 15.35 1.84
C ASN A 61 -7.14 15.22 2.56
N ARG A 62 -6.87 16.05 3.57
CA ARG A 62 -5.59 16.15 4.29
C ARG A 62 -5.57 15.38 5.61
N GLY A 63 -6.62 14.63 5.94
CA GLY A 63 -6.74 13.97 7.24
C GLY A 63 -7.70 12.80 7.28
N LEU A 64 -7.90 12.25 8.47
CA LEU A 64 -8.81 11.13 8.71
C LEU A 64 -10.15 11.65 9.22
N TYR A 65 -11.09 11.81 8.30
CA TYR A 65 -12.42 12.36 8.58
C TYR A 65 -13.50 11.29 8.73
N GLY A 66 -13.16 10.03 8.41
CA GLY A 66 -14.07 8.90 8.55
C GLY A 66 -15.30 9.05 7.66
N GLY A 67 -15.16 9.64 6.47
CA GLY A 67 -16.28 9.96 5.57
C GLY A 67 -17.32 10.94 6.14
N LYS A 68 -16.98 11.75 7.15
CA LYS A 68 -17.84 12.83 7.65
C LYS A 68 -17.54 14.12 6.90
N VAL A 69 -18.58 14.89 6.64
CA VAL A 69 -18.52 16.22 6.02
C VAL A 69 -19.37 17.19 6.83
N LEU A 70 -19.18 18.50 6.62
CA LEU A 70 -20.06 19.48 7.26
C LEU A 70 -21.51 19.22 6.86
N GLN A 71 -22.42 19.45 7.79
CA GLN A 71 -23.85 19.49 7.50
C GLN A 71 -24.31 20.94 7.49
N PHE A 72 -25.22 21.25 6.59
CA PHE A 72 -25.90 22.54 6.55
C PHE A 72 -27.33 22.34 7.03
N GLY A 73 -27.85 23.33 7.74
CA GLY A 73 -29.25 23.34 8.16
C GLY A 73 -29.67 24.72 8.60
N HIS A 74 -30.77 24.80 9.31
CA HIS A 74 -31.31 26.08 9.80
C HIS A 74 -31.33 26.11 11.33
N GLN A 75 -31.07 27.29 11.89
CA GLN A 75 -31.53 27.68 13.21
C GLN A 75 -32.95 28.21 13.04
N ILE A 76 -33.89 27.68 13.83
CA ILE A 76 -35.31 28.03 13.77
C ILE A 76 -35.60 28.80 15.07
N SER A 77 -36.16 30.01 14.97
CA SER A 77 -36.63 30.75 16.14
C SER A 77 -37.98 30.22 16.62
N ASP A 78 -38.42 30.65 17.80
CA ASP A 78 -39.74 30.31 18.35
C ASP A 78 -40.88 30.75 17.41
N TYR A 79 -40.68 31.83 16.65
CA TYR A 79 -41.59 32.33 15.62
C TYR A 79 -41.42 31.67 14.25
N GLY A 80 -40.58 30.63 14.12
CA GLY A 80 -40.37 29.89 12.88
C GLY A 80 -39.43 30.54 11.86
N ASN A 81 -38.74 31.63 12.21
CA ASN A 81 -37.77 32.28 11.32
C ASN A 81 -36.53 31.39 11.14
N LYS A 82 -36.09 31.20 9.89
CA LYS A 82 -35.01 30.27 9.54
C LYS A 82 -33.73 31.02 9.17
N HIS A 83 -32.67 30.80 9.95
CA HIS A 83 -31.32 31.29 9.65
C HIS A 83 -30.41 30.13 9.26
N VAL A 84 -29.63 30.25 8.19
CA VAL A 84 -28.70 29.18 7.76
C VAL A 84 -27.58 29.03 8.80
N ARG A 85 -27.28 27.80 9.19
CA ARG A 85 -26.17 27.44 10.07
C ARG A 85 -25.39 26.26 9.51
N VAL A 86 -24.15 26.14 9.97
CA VAL A 86 -23.24 25.04 9.60
C VAL A 86 -22.91 24.21 10.83
N PHE A 87 -23.13 22.91 10.75
CA PHE A 87 -22.71 21.95 11.77
C PHE A 87 -21.31 21.45 11.43
N ARG A 88 -20.32 21.96 12.18
CA ARG A 88 -18.90 21.61 12.02
C ARG A 88 -18.58 20.33 12.77
N LEU A 89 -17.59 19.59 12.26
CA LEU A 89 -17.04 18.43 12.95
C LEU A 89 -16.03 18.88 14.01
N ASN A 90 -15.94 18.11 15.09
CA ASN A 90 -14.84 18.23 16.05
C ASN A 90 -13.58 17.58 15.46
N VAL A 91 -12.74 18.40 14.83
CA VAL A 91 -11.48 18.01 14.18
C VAL A 91 -10.31 18.45 15.06
N GLN A 92 -9.46 17.51 15.44
CA GLN A 92 -8.27 17.75 16.25
C GLN A 92 -7.00 17.47 15.42
N LYS A 93 -5.94 18.22 15.67
CA LYS A 93 -4.60 17.91 15.12
C LYS A 93 -3.88 17.06 16.16
N VAL A 94 -3.62 15.80 15.82
CA VAL A 94 -3.01 14.84 16.74
C VAL A 94 -1.83 14.15 16.07
N SER A 95 -0.93 13.60 16.86
CA SER A 95 0.14 12.73 16.40
C SER A 95 -0.15 11.32 16.88
N LEU A 96 -0.25 10.37 15.95
CA LEU A 96 -0.57 8.97 16.25
C LEU A 96 0.66 8.12 15.98
N TRP A 97 1.01 7.23 16.91
CA TRP A 97 2.08 6.26 16.70
C TRP A 97 1.65 5.20 15.67
N SER A 98 2.54 4.90 14.73
CA SER A 98 2.42 3.76 13.82
C SER A 98 3.53 2.78 14.17
N GLU A 99 3.14 1.56 14.53
CA GLU A 99 4.06 0.48 14.88
C GLU A 99 4.78 -0.02 13.62
N ILE A 100 4.08 -0.10 12.49
CA ILE A 100 4.68 -0.59 11.25
C ILE A 100 5.69 0.43 10.69
N LEU A 101 5.37 1.72 10.75
CA LEU A 101 6.26 2.77 10.26
C LEU A 101 7.32 3.19 11.29
N GLN A 102 7.20 2.74 12.55
CA GLN A 102 8.09 3.09 13.67
C GLN A 102 8.26 4.61 13.84
N ARG A 103 7.16 5.36 13.64
CA ARG A 103 7.18 6.83 13.76
C ARG A 103 5.81 7.37 14.16
N ASN A 104 5.85 8.59 14.70
CA ASN A 104 4.66 9.39 14.92
C ASN A 104 4.17 10.02 13.62
N VAL A 105 2.87 9.90 13.35
CA VAL A 105 2.19 10.43 12.16
C VAL A 105 1.30 11.62 12.58
N PRO A 106 1.72 12.87 12.31
CA PRO A 106 0.89 14.04 12.58
C PRO A 106 -0.21 14.20 11.53
N ILE A 107 -1.48 14.15 11.96
CA ILE A 107 -2.62 14.23 11.05
C ILE A 107 -3.84 14.91 11.71
N ARG A 108 -4.73 15.46 10.89
CA ARG A 108 -6.03 15.98 11.36
C ARG A 108 -7.02 14.83 11.44
N VAL A 109 -7.62 14.62 12.60
CA VAL A 109 -8.55 13.51 12.84
C VAL A 109 -9.82 14.02 13.49
N VAL A 110 -10.96 13.50 13.06
CA VAL A 110 -12.24 13.76 13.73
C VAL A 110 -12.31 12.92 15.02
N THR A 111 -12.83 13.46 16.11
CA THR A 111 -12.87 12.76 17.40
C THR A 111 -13.57 11.40 17.36
N SER A 112 -14.59 11.21 16.52
CA SER A 112 -15.21 9.89 16.33
C SER A 112 -14.29 8.86 15.66
N VAL A 113 -13.38 9.32 14.79
CA VAL A 113 -12.36 8.47 14.17
C VAL A 113 -11.29 8.14 15.20
N LEU A 114 -10.89 9.09 16.05
CA LEU A 114 -9.98 8.81 17.17
C LEU A 114 -10.52 7.70 18.07
N LYS A 115 -11.80 7.77 18.47
CA LYS A 115 -12.45 6.70 19.23
C LYS A 115 -12.41 5.34 18.51
N THR A 116 -12.53 5.35 17.18
CA THR A 116 -12.48 4.12 16.37
C THR A 116 -11.06 3.54 16.32
N ILE A 117 -10.05 4.40 16.18
CA ILE A 117 -8.63 4.02 16.20
C ILE A 117 -8.29 3.39 17.55
N THR A 118 -8.69 4.01 18.67
CA THR A 118 -8.49 3.47 20.01
C THR A 118 -9.19 2.11 20.18
N ARG A 119 -10.43 1.98 19.72
CA ARG A 119 -11.18 0.71 19.79
C ARG A 119 -10.55 -0.40 18.94
N GLU A 120 -9.93 -0.07 17.82
CA GLU A 120 -9.27 -1.03 16.93
C GLU A 120 -7.81 -1.30 17.35
N GLY A 121 -7.33 -0.65 18.41
CA GLY A 121 -6.01 -0.91 18.99
C GLY A 121 -4.84 -0.28 18.24
N GLY A 122 -5.07 0.79 17.45
CA GLY A 122 -3.96 1.51 16.79
C GLY A 122 -4.31 2.12 15.44
N LEU A 123 -3.42 2.99 14.95
CA LEU A 123 -3.57 3.63 13.64
C LEU A 123 -3.49 2.59 12.51
N ASP A 124 -2.52 1.68 12.60
CA ASP A 124 -2.24 0.71 11.54
C ASP A 124 -3.41 -0.25 11.33
N ASN A 125 -3.98 -0.77 12.42
CA ASN A 125 -5.19 -1.60 12.39
C ASN A 125 -6.38 -0.87 11.76
N TYR A 126 -6.50 0.43 12.02
CA TYR A 126 -7.52 1.26 11.38
C TYR A 126 -7.29 1.39 9.87
N LEU A 127 -6.06 1.54 9.41
CA LEU A 127 -5.75 1.68 7.98
C LEU A 127 -5.91 0.36 7.22
N LEU A 128 -5.46 -0.76 7.82
CA LEU A 128 -5.39 -2.09 7.20
C LEU A 128 -6.74 -2.82 7.12
N LYS A 129 -7.76 -2.35 7.85
CA LYS A 129 -9.07 -2.99 7.84
C LYS A 129 -9.65 -3.03 6.42
N ASP A 130 -10.00 -4.24 5.98
CA ASP A 130 -10.35 -4.49 4.57
C ASP A 130 -11.81 -4.24 4.20
N LYS A 131 -12.65 -3.80 5.15
CA LYS A 131 -14.06 -3.51 4.87
C LYS A 131 -14.20 -2.40 3.83
N ALA A 132 -15.06 -2.58 2.83
CA ALA A 132 -15.34 -1.57 1.81
C ALA A 132 -15.78 -0.20 2.40
N ALA A 133 -16.49 -0.21 3.53
CA ALA A 133 -16.83 1.02 4.26
C ALA A 133 -15.58 1.76 4.76
N ARG A 134 -14.56 1.04 5.25
CA ARG A 134 -13.29 1.65 5.71
C ARG A 134 -12.59 2.36 4.56
N ILE A 135 -12.51 1.73 3.40
CA ILE A 135 -11.85 2.33 2.23
C ILE A 135 -12.49 3.69 1.91
N LYS A 136 -13.83 3.77 1.90
CA LYS A 136 -14.58 5.03 1.70
C LYS A 136 -14.26 6.08 2.77
N GLU A 137 -14.09 5.66 4.02
CA GLU A 137 -13.84 6.51 5.19
C GLU A 137 -12.44 7.13 5.24
N LEU A 138 -11.42 6.46 4.69
CA LEU A 138 -10.01 6.86 4.75
C LEU A 138 -9.74 8.21 4.07
N GLY A 139 -10.37 8.44 2.91
CA GLY A 139 -10.05 9.56 2.04
C GLY A 139 -8.63 9.46 1.45
N PRO A 140 -8.20 10.48 0.67
CA PRO A 140 -6.91 10.43 -0.04
C PRO A 140 -5.68 10.33 0.88
N ALA A 141 -5.64 11.10 1.98
CA ALA A 141 -4.52 11.04 2.93
C ALA A 141 -4.47 9.69 3.66
N GLY A 142 -5.62 9.17 4.10
CA GLY A 142 -5.68 7.85 4.73
C GLY A 142 -5.31 6.72 3.76
N TRP A 143 -5.66 6.85 2.48
CA TRP A 143 -5.26 5.92 1.43
C TRP A 143 -3.75 5.92 1.19
N ALA A 144 -3.13 7.11 1.13
CA ALA A 144 -1.68 7.24 1.04
C ALA A 144 -0.97 6.60 2.24
N LEU A 145 -1.44 6.85 3.46
CA LEU A 145 -0.90 6.22 4.67
C LEU A 145 -1.10 4.70 4.66
N ARG A 146 -2.27 4.20 4.26
CA ARG A 146 -2.51 2.75 4.11
C ARG A 146 -1.50 2.13 3.15
N TYR A 147 -1.25 2.78 2.02
CA TYR A 147 -0.25 2.31 1.05
C TYR A 147 1.17 2.35 1.62
N GLU A 148 1.57 3.41 2.32
CA GLU A 148 2.87 3.47 3.00
C GLU A 148 3.06 2.29 3.97
N VAL A 149 2.03 1.99 4.78
CA VAL A 149 2.04 0.87 5.72
C VAL A 149 2.15 -0.47 4.98
N LEU A 150 1.34 -0.71 3.95
CA LEU A 150 1.39 -1.94 3.15
C LEU A 150 2.73 -2.10 2.43
N LYS A 151 3.27 -1.03 1.86
CA LYS A 151 4.59 -1.02 1.21
C LYS A 151 5.69 -1.33 2.22
N LYS A 152 5.59 -0.83 3.45
CA LYS A 152 6.57 -1.13 4.51
C LYS A 152 6.48 -2.60 4.95
N LEU A 153 5.27 -3.16 5.10
CA LEU A 153 5.08 -4.59 5.36
C LEU A 153 5.70 -5.43 4.24
N GLU A 154 5.39 -5.11 2.99
CA GLU A 154 5.97 -5.79 1.82
C GLU A 154 7.50 -5.68 1.79
N GLN A 155 8.07 -4.51 2.13
CA GLN A 155 9.52 -4.33 2.22
C GLN A 155 10.14 -5.21 3.31
N VAL A 156 9.50 -5.31 4.48
CA VAL A 156 9.94 -6.19 5.58
C VAL A 156 9.89 -7.64 5.13
N GLU A 157 8.81 -8.06 4.46
CA GLU A 157 8.67 -9.41 3.90
C GLU A 157 9.68 -9.74 2.80
N ARG A 158 10.05 -8.75 1.96
CA ARG A 158 11.03 -8.92 0.86
C ARG A 158 12.48 -8.89 1.34
N THR A 159 12.78 -8.10 2.37
CA THR A 159 14.15 -7.93 2.89
C THR A 159 14.63 -9.17 3.61
N ALA A 160 13.71 -9.98 4.18
CA ALA A 160 14.01 -11.32 4.66
C ALA A 160 14.08 -12.28 3.45
N PRO A 161 15.26 -12.73 3.01
CA PRO A 161 15.31 -13.74 1.97
C PRO A 161 14.73 -15.04 2.58
N LYS A 162 13.60 -15.53 2.04
CA LYS A 162 12.94 -16.74 2.56
C LYS A 162 13.62 -17.95 1.95
N PRO A 163 14.45 -18.71 2.69
CA PRO A 163 15.00 -19.94 2.15
C PRO A 163 13.88 -20.97 1.93
N ILE A 164 13.98 -21.73 0.84
CA ILE A 164 13.12 -22.88 0.53
C ILE A 164 13.41 -24.03 1.51
N GLY A 165 14.66 -24.16 1.96
CA GLY A 165 15.11 -25.18 2.89
C GLY A 165 16.53 -24.90 3.38
N GLU A 166 17.12 -25.88 4.07
CA GLU A 166 18.48 -25.81 4.59
C GLU A 166 19.21 -27.12 4.28
N ILE A 167 20.45 -27.01 3.77
CA ILE A 167 21.32 -28.15 3.45
C ILE A 167 22.69 -27.84 4.01
N ASP A 168 23.27 -28.75 4.80
CA ASP A 168 24.57 -28.58 5.44
C ASP A 168 24.72 -27.26 6.22
N GLY A 169 23.65 -26.81 6.89
CA GLY A 169 23.64 -25.56 7.65
C GLY A 169 23.55 -24.28 6.79
N LYS A 170 23.37 -24.42 5.47
CA LYS A 170 23.30 -23.31 4.52
C LYS A 170 21.87 -23.12 3.99
N PRO A 171 21.36 -21.88 3.94
CA PRO A 171 20.03 -21.60 3.41
C PRO A 171 19.97 -21.83 1.90
N LEU A 172 18.93 -22.54 1.46
CA LEU A 172 18.65 -22.83 0.06
C LEU A 172 17.64 -21.84 -0.50
N TYR A 173 17.90 -21.18 -1.63
CA TYR A 173 17.00 -20.17 -2.21
C TYR A 173 16.32 -20.57 -3.52
N ALA A 174 16.90 -21.50 -4.27
CA ALA A 174 16.31 -22.01 -5.52
C ALA A 174 16.74 -23.46 -5.77
N LYS A 175 15.92 -24.22 -6.49
CA LYS A 175 16.28 -25.53 -7.03
C LYS A 175 16.45 -25.39 -8.55
N VAL A 176 17.52 -25.94 -9.09
CA VAL A 176 17.87 -25.88 -10.51
C VAL A 176 18.21 -27.29 -10.98
N GLN A 177 17.77 -27.68 -12.17
CA GLN A 177 18.09 -28.99 -12.74
C GLN A 177 19.20 -28.83 -13.78
N ARG A 178 20.28 -29.63 -13.68
CA ARG A 178 21.33 -29.70 -14.70
C ARG A 178 21.67 -31.14 -14.98
N ASN A 179 21.61 -31.55 -16.25
CA ASN A 179 21.95 -32.90 -16.70
C ASN A 179 21.22 -34.01 -15.93
N GLY A 180 19.97 -33.77 -15.52
CA GLY A 180 19.15 -34.73 -14.76
C GLY A 180 19.45 -34.79 -13.25
N VAL A 181 20.39 -33.99 -12.74
CA VAL A 181 20.69 -33.86 -11.31
C VAL A 181 20.08 -32.57 -10.78
N GLU A 182 19.42 -32.64 -9.62
CA GLU A 182 18.90 -31.46 -8.94
C GLU A 182 19.98 -30.80 -8.10
N TYR A 183 20.05 -29.48 -8.21
CA TYR A 183 21.03 -28.65 -7.57
C TYR A 183 20.33 -27.56 -6.77
N GLY A 184 20.75 -27.40 -5.53
CA GLY A 184 20.30 -26.38 -4.62
C GLY A 184 21.18 -25.14 -4.67
N VAL A 185 20.59 -23.97 -4.88
CA VAL A 185 21.29 -22.67 -4.92
C VAL A 185 21.33 -22.05 -3.53
N VAL A 186 22.53 -21.89 -2.99
CA VAL A 186 22.80 -21.42 -1.62
C VAL A 186 22.68 -19.90 -1.46
N VAL A 187 22.75 -19.15 -2.56
CA VAL A 187 22.73 -17.68 -2.53
C VAL A 187 21.54 -17.12 -3.30
N GLY A 188 21.03 -15.97 -2.86
CA GLY A 188 19.94 -15.30 -3.55
C GLY A 188 20.36 -14.74 -4.92
N LYS A 189 19.38 -14.60 -5.84
CA LYS A 189 19.56 -14.06 -7.21
C LYS A 189 20.34 -12.73 -7.24
N THR A 190 20.09 -11.83 -6.29
CA THR A 190 20.79 -10.55 -6.18
C THR A 190 22.30 -10.72 -6.00
N ARG A 191 22.75 -11.72 -5.22
CA ARG A 191 24.18 -11.99 -5.04
C ARG A 191 24.79 -12.54 -6.32
N LEU A 192 24.13 -13.51 -6.96
CA LEU A 192 24.60 -14.06 -8.24
C LEU A 192 24.77 -12.97 -9.31
N LEU A 193 23.82 -12.04 -9.42
CA LEU A 193 23.94 -10.92 -10.36
C LEU A 193 25.09 -9.98 -10.03
N LYS A 194 25.43 -9.78 -8.75
CA LYS A 194 26.60 -8.98 -8.36
C LYS A 194 27.90 -9.65 -8.80
N GLU A 195 28.02 -10.95 -8.53
CA GLU A 195 29.19 -11.74 -8.92
C GLU A 195 29.33 -11.79 -10.45
N LEU A 196 28.22 -11.96 -11.16
CA LEU A 196 28.19 -11.96 -12.64
C LEU A 196 28.63 -10.59 -13.18
N HIS A 197 28.14 -9.49 -12.60
CA HIS A 197 28.52 -8.13 -12.98
C HIS A 197 30.02 -7.90 -12.80
N THR A 198 30.59 -8.37 -11.69
CA THR A 198 32.03 -8.26 -11.41
C THR A 198 32.89 -9.17 -12.29
N ALA A 199 32.43 -10.40 -12.56
CA ALA A 199 33.16 -11.37 -13.36
C ALA A 199 33.25 -10.95 -14.84
N GLU A 200 32.13 -10.48 -15.41
CA GLU A 200 32.07 -10.01 -16.79
C GLU A 200 32.60 -8.57 -16.96
N ASN A 201 32.93 -7.88 -15.85
CA ASN A 201 33.43 -6.51 -15.81
C ASN A 201 32.62 -5.53 -16.69
N TYR A 202 31.29 -5.55 -16.54
CA TYR A 202 30.42 -4.72 -17.38
C TYR A 202 30.69 -3.22 -17.21
N PRO A 203 30.67 -2.44 -18.31
CA PRO A 203 30.82 -0.98 -18.25
C PRO A 203 29.61 -0.27 -17.63
N SER A 204 28.46 -0.95 -17.54
CA SER A 204 27.23 -0.38 -16.99
C SER A 204 27.22 -0.41 -15.46
N THR A 205 26.47 0.52 -14.85
CA THR A 205 26.26 0.47 -13.40
C THR A 205 25.52 -0.79 -13.01
N LEU A 206 25.82 -1.34 -11.82
CA LEU A 206 25.17 -2.52 -11.28
C LEU A 206 23.64 -2.40 -11.26
N LYS A 207 23.10 -1.20 -11.00
CA LYS A 207 21.65 -0.96 -11.03
C LYS A 207 21.06 -1.17 -12.44
N ALA A 208 21.71 -0.63 -13.46
CA ALA A 208 21.28 -0.81 -14.86
C ALA A 208 21.35 -2.30 -15.23
N PHE A 209 22.48 -2.93 -14.92
CA PHE A 209 22.68 -4.36 -15.15
C PHE A 209 21.62 -5.26 -14.50
N MET A 210 21.29 -5.00 -13.24
CA MET A 210 20.24 -5.74 -12.52
C MET A 210 18.84 -5.52 -13.12
N ASN A 211 18.57 -4.33 -13.66
CA ASN A 211 17.31 -4.02 -14.32
C ASN A 211 17.20 -4.77 -15.66
N ASP A 212 18.29 -4.83 -16.42
CA ASP A 212 18.36 -5.57 -17.68
C ASP A 212 18.17 -7.09 -17.45
N HIS A 213 18.69 -7.61 -16.34
CA HIS A 213 18.59 -9.03 -15.96
C HIS A 213 17.43 -9.33 -14.99
N GLN A 214 16.45 -8.43 -14.85
CA GLN A 214 15.34 -8.62 -13.92
C GLN A 214 14.56 -9.92 -14.23
N ASN A 215 14.35 -10.20 -15.51
CA ASN A 215 13.58 -11.36 -15.99
C ASN A 215 14.43 -12.61 -16.28
N ALA A 216 15.75 -12.55 -16.09
CA ALA A 216 16.64 -13.70 -16.34
C ALA A 216 16.37 -14.85 -15.35
N SER A 217 16.41 -16.09 -15.83
CA SER A 217 16.30 -17.27 -14.95
C SER A 217 17.54 -17.40 -14.07
N ILE A 218 17.39 -18.02 -12.89
CA ILE A 218 18.53 -18.30 -12.01
C ILE A 218 19.51 -19.27 -12.70
N ASP A 219 18.98 -20.23 -13.47
CA ASP A 219 19.81 -21.16 -14.23
C ASP A 219 20.64 -20.45 -15.30
N ASP A 220 20.05 -19.53 -16.07
CA ASP A 220 20.76 -18.71 -17.06
C ASP A 220 21.94 -17.95 -16.42
N ILE A 221 21.71 -17.36 -15.24
CA ILE A 221 22.73 -16.61 -14.50
C ILE A 221 23.87 -17.54 -14.04
N LEU A 222 23.53 -18.72 -13.51
CA LEU A 222 24.51 -19.71 -13.08
C LEU A 222 25.29 -20.28 -14.26
N THR A 223 24.68 -20.40 -15.43
CA THR A 223 25.33 -20.89 -16.65
C THR A 223 26.33 -19.87 -17.17
N LYS A 224 25.96 -18.59 -17.17
CA LYS A 224 26.92 -17.51 -17.47
C LYS A 224 28.07 -17.47 -16.47
N LEU A 225 27.78 -17.56 -15.16
CA LEU A 225 28.82 -17.58 -14.12
C LEU A 225 29.78 -18.76 -14.25
N ALA A 226 29.28 -19.94 -14.62
CA ALA A 226 30.11 -21.14 -14.82
C ALA A 226 31.11 -20.99 -15.96
N ASN A 227 30.84 -20.15 -16.96
CA ASN A 227 31.78 -19.89 -18.06
C ASN A 227 32.99 -19.04 -17.64
N HIS A 228 32.89 -18.32 -16.50
CA HIS A 228 33.94 -17.42 -16.01
C HIS A 228 34.65 -17.95 -14.76
N THR A 229 34.08 -18.95 -14.09
CA THR A 229 34.59 -19.50 -12.82
C THR A 229 34.59 -21.02 -12.86
N ASP A 230 35.77 -21.62 -12.67
CA ASP A 230 35.94 -23.08 -12.77
C ASP A 230 35.34 -23.88 -11.59
N ILE A 231 34.92 -23.21 -10.52
CA ILE A 231 34.35 -23.83 -9.32
C ILE A 231 33.22 -22.94 -8.84
N ASN A 232 31.97 -23.39 -8.94
CA ASN A 232 30.81 -22.60 -8.52
C ASN A 232 30.40 -22.98 -7.08
N PRO A 233 30.83 -22.24 -6.02
CA PRO A 233 30.54 -22.56 -4.62
C PRO A 233 29.07 -22.31 -4.24
N TYR A 234 28.26 -21.84 -5.18
CA TYR A 234 26.88 -21.41 -4.96
C TYR A 234 25.85 -22.51 -5.15
N ILE A 235 26.29 -23.69 -5.58
CA ILE A 235 25.47 -24.85 -5.87
C ILE A 235 25.86 -26.01 -4.93
N VAL A 236 24.86 -26.68 -4.35
CA VAL A 236 25.01 -27.93 -3.58
C VAL A 236 24.11 -28.98 -4.24
N ALA A 237 24.58 -30.21 -4.40
CA ALA A 237 23.73 -31.29 -4.93
C ALA A 237 22.58 -31.57 -3.96
N LEU A 238 21.36 -31.72 -4.49
CA LEU A 238 20.16 -32.09 -3.72
C LEU A 238 20.02 -33.61 -3.60
#